data_AF-A0A246I5E8-F1
#
_entry.id   AF-A0A246I5E8-F1
#
_cell.length_a   1.000
_cell.length_b   1.000
_cell.length_c   1.000
_cell.angle_alpha   90.00
_cell.angle_beta   90.00
_cell.angle_gamma   90.00
#
_symmetry.space_group_name_H-M   'P 1'
#
loop_
_entity.id
_entity.type
_entity.pdbx_description
1 polymer ?
#
loop_
_entity_poly.entity_id
_entity_poly.type
_entity_poly.pdbx_seq_one_letter_code
_entity_poly.pdbx_strand_id
1 'polypeptide(L)'
;MPLNPVDTTTDHGTYKGDPAKTAFGKVNSNDQYLEQLALGADTKATAAKSTADAALPKSGGTVTGPINRTGVANQDMFRVQNTGTQNGIGGDFASWAGSRTPGLQVDAQLNTSAYMAVRVSHWGVKHLFGLDVYEGGSGSGAQTTVEYHFAAGASRHRFIDNGSMIIAGTLTQNSDYRIKDEIEAIDPQAAASSLRATRPVEYTDISDVARPRRSGYVADEHQAHFRLLVDGEKDAMREEMVMVGDTTPYAPGEEPPDYVPPRQELRQVAALQSVNYIGMVPYIHAGWIQHDRRIDALEAERDELKLALSGLAERLAALESGA
;
A
#
# COMPACT_ATOMS: atom_id res chain seq x y z
N MET A 1 41.80 -11.56 -50.02
CA MET A 1 43.14 -11.84 -50.59
C MET A 1 44.14 -11.00 -49.83
N PRO A 2 45.35 -11.48 -49.55
CA PRO A 2 46.38 -10.61 -48.95
C PRO A 2 46.71 -9.43 -49.87
N LEU A 3 47.22 -8.33 -49.31
CA LEU A 3 47.75 -7.21 -50.09
C LEU A 3 48.89 -7.72 -51.00
N ASN A 4 48.93 -7.26 -52.24
CA ASN A 4 49.97 -7.53 -53.21
C ASN A 4 51.02 -6.42 -53.15
N PRO A 5 52.15 -6.61 -52.43
CA PRO A 5 53.15 -5.55 -52.31
C PRO A 5 53.77 -5.21 -53.67
N VAL A 6 53.95 -3.91 -53.90
CA VAL A 6 54.74 -3.40 -55.02
C VAL A 6 56.20 -3.70 -54.72
N ASP A 7 56.85 -4.43 -55.61
CA ASP A 7 58.28 -4.71 -55.51
C ASP A 7 59.06 -3.49 -55.97
N THR A 8 59.93 -2.97 -55.12
CA THR A 8 60.81 -1.83 -55.42
C THR A 8 62.28 -2.23 -55.47
N THR A 9 62.57 -3.53 -55.32
CA THR A 9 63.89 -4.04 -54.95
C THR A 9 64.52 -4.95 -56.01
N THR A 10 63.72 -5.67 -56.81
CA THR A 10 64.25 -6.55 -57.86
C THR A 10 64.95 -5.76 -58.97
N ASP A 11 66.21 -6.08 -59.25
CA ASP A 11 67.00 -5.40 -60.30
C ASP A 11 66.85 -6.10 -61.65
N HIS A 12 66.43 -5.38 -62.67
CA HIS A 12 66.26 -5.85 -64.05
C HIS A 12 67.35 -5.30 -64.99
N GLY A 13 68.42 -4.72 -64.44
CA GLY A 13 69.56 -4.17 -65.16
C GLY A 13 69.35 -2.73 -65.65
N THR A 14 68.21 -2.45 -66.29
CA THR A 14 67.87 -1.09 -66.78
C THR A 14 66.91 -0.32 -65.84
N TYR A 15 66.28 -1.01 -64.89
CA TYR A 15 65.42 -0.45 -63.85
C TYR A 15 65.34 -1.40 -62.64
N LYS A 16 64.89 -0.89 -61.49
CA LYS A 16 64.62 -1.67 -60.28
C LYS A 16 63.13 -1.64 -59.94
N GLY A 17 62.62 -2.76 -59.44
CA GLY A 17 61.23 -2.97 -59.03
C GLY A 17 60.31 -3.43 -60.16
N ASP A 18 59.02 -3.52 -59.84
CA ASP A 18 57.96 -3.82 -60.80
C ASP A 18 57.93 -2.79 -61.94
N PRO A 19 57.76 -3.21 -63.20
CA PRO A 19 57.42 -2.29 -64.28
C PRO A 19 56.19 -1.45 -63.92
N ALA A 20 56.14 -0.18 -64.33
CA ALA A 20 55.06 0.74 -63.97
C ALA A 20 53.66 0.15 -64.14
N LYS A 21 53.40 -0.54 -65.25
CA LYS A 21 52.12 -1.22 -65.52
C LYS A 21 51.76 -2.27 -64.45
N THR A 22 52.74 -3.04 -64.00
CA THR A 22 52.58 -4.07 -62.96
C THR A 22 52.38 -3.41 -61.58
N ALA A 23 53.16 -2.38 -61.25
CA ALA A 23 53.02 -1.64 -60.00
C ALA A 23 51.64 -0.99 -59.86
N PHE A 24 51.15 -0.29 -60.89
CA PHE A 24 49.81 0.29 -60.90
C PHE A 24 48.70 -0.76 -60.85
N GLY A 25 48.89 -1.92 -61.50
CA GLY A 25 47.95 -3.04 -61.40
C GLY A 25 47.82 -3.58 -59.97
N LYS A 26 48.95 -3.70 -59.25
CA LYS A 26 48.96 -4.11 -57.84
C LYS A 26 48.31 -3.07 -56.92
N VAL A 27 48.59 -1.78 -57.13
CA VAL A 27 47.95 -0.67 -56.39
C VAL A 27 46.43 -0.72 -56.56
N ASN A 28 45.93 -0.75 -57.80
CA ASN A 28 44.50 -0.83 -58.06
C ASN A 28 43.84 -2.06 -57.43
N SER A 29 44.53 -3.21 -57.47
CA SER A 29 44.03 -4.45 -56.84
C SER A 29 43.98 -4.34 -55.31
N ASN A 30 44.97 -3.68 -54.69
CA ASN A 30 45.00 -3.44 -53.26
C ASN A 30 43.93 -2.44 -52.83
N ASP A 31 43.75 -1.35 -53.58
CA ASP A 31 42.72 -0.34 -53.31
C ASP A 31 41.32 -0.97 -53.35
N GLN A 32 41.03 -1.76 -54.39
CA GLN A 32 39.77 -2.49 -54.50
C GLN A 32 39.55 -3.47 -53.33
N TYR A 33 40.61 -4.17 -52.90
CA TYR A 33 40.52 -5.09 -51.76
C TYR A 33 40.26 -4.35 -50.43
N LEU A 34 40.92 -3.21 -50.21
CA LEU A 34 40.74 -2.39 -49.02
C LEU A 34 39.32 -1.78 -48.98
N GLU A 35 38.79 -1.34 -50.11
CA GLU A 35 37.41 -0.85 -50.21
C GLU A 35 36.40 -1.95 -49.85
N GLN A 36 36.59 -3.17 -50.35
CA GLN A 36 35.74 -4.32 -49.99
C GLN A 36 35.81 -4.66 -48.49
N LEU A 37 37.00 -4.59 -47.88
CA LEU A 37 37.14 -4.79 -46.44
C LEU A 37 36.42 -3.70 -45.65
N ALA A 38 36.50 -2.44 -46.08
CA ALA A 38 35.81 -1.33 -45.44
C ALA A 38 34.28 -1.50 -45.52
N LEU A 39 33.74 -1.85 -46.69
CA LEU A 39 32.31 -2.14 -46.88
C LEU A 39 31.84 -3.33 -46.04
N GLY A 40 32.65 -4.39 -45.97
CA GLY A 40 32.35 -5.56 -45.14
C GLY A 40 32.36 -5.23 -43.64
N ALA A 41 33.27 -4.36 -43.19
CA ALA A 41 33.31 -3.87 -41.82
C ALA A 41 32.10 -3.00 -41.49
N ASP A 42 31.74 -2.07 -42.39
CA ASP A 42 30.56 -1.20 -42.23
C ASP A 42 29.25 -1.99 -42.16
N THR A 43 29.10 -2.99 -43.03
CA THR A 43 27.93 -3.90 -43.01
C THR A 43 27.82 -4.64 -41.67
N LYS A 44 28.93 -5.18 -41.17
CA LYS A 44 28.96 -5.89 -39.87
C LYS A 44 28.68 -4.94 -38.71
N ALA A 45 29.25 -3.74 -38.73
CA ALA A 45 29.02 -2.73 -37.71
C ALA A 45 27.55 -2.29 -37.68
N THR A 46 26.93 -2.09 -38.85
CA THR A 46 25.51 -1.76 -38.98
C THR A 46 24.61 -2.88 -38.47
N ALA A 47 24.90 -4.14 -38.80
CA ALA A 47 24.15 -5.28 -38.30
C ALA A 47 24.28 -5.46 -36.77
N ALA A 48 25.48 -5.25 -36.23
CA ALA A 48 25.71 -5.30 -34.79
C ALA A 48 24.96 -4.17 -34.06
N LYS A 49 24.99 -2.95 -34.59
CA LYS A 49 24.23 -1.81 -34.06
C LYS A 49 22.74 -2.10 -34.07
N SER A 50 22.19 -2.59 -35.18
CA SER A 50 20.77 -2.93 -35.30
C SER A 50 20.35 -4.00 -34.30
N THR A 51 21.18 -5.03 -34.10
CA THR A 51 20.93 -6.09 -33.11
C THR A 51 20.97 -5.54 -31.68
N ALA A 52 21.94 -4.67 -31.38
CA ALA A 52 22.06 -4.03 -30.07
C ALA A 52 20.89 -3.10 -29.76
N ASP A 53 20.47 -2.28 -30.73
CA ASP A 53 19.32 -1.39 -30.61
C ASP A 53 18.00 -2.17 -30.41
N ALA A 54 17.88 -3.36 -31.01
CA ALA A 54 16.71 -4.24 -30.85
C ALA A 54 16.69 -4.98 -29.50
N ALA A 55 17.85 -5.23 -28.88
CA ALA A 55 17.93 -6.00 -27.64
C ALA A 55 17.44 -5.21 -26.41
N LEU A 56 17.64 -3.88 -26.40
CA LEU A 56 17.17 -2.98 -25.34
C LEU A 56 16.67 -1.67 -25.98
N PRO A 57 15.43 -1.65 -26.51
CA PRO A 57 14.89 -0.49 -27.19
C PRO A 57 14.84 0.72 -26.24
N LYS A 58 15.29 1.88 -26.73
CA LYS A 58 15.37 3.12 -25.94
C LYS A 58 13.99 3.69 -25.56
N SER A 59 12.95 3.34 -26.29
CA SER A 59 11.55 3.67 -25.98
C SER A 59 10.62 2.83 -26.86
N GLY A 60 9.67 2.12 -26.27
CA GLY A 60 8.71 1.29 -27.00
C GLY A 60 9.36 0.06 -27.66
N GLY A 61 8.75 -1.11 -27.47
CA GLY A 61 9.21 -2.38 -28.05
C GLY A 61 8.98 -3.56 -27.12
N THR A 62 8.79 -4.75 -27.70
CA THR A 62 8.59 -5.98 -26.94
C THR A 62 9.94 -6.61 -26.63
N VAL A 63 10.36 -6.56 -25.37
CA VAL A 63 11.47 -7.40 -24.89
C VAL A 63 10.97 -8.83 -24.84
N THR A 64 11.56 -9.72 -25.65
CA THR A 64 11.17 -11.13 -25.70
C THR A 64 12.26 -11.96 -25.03
N GLY A 65 11.89 -12.70 -23.97
CA GLY A 65 12.83 -13.50 -23.16
C GLY A 65 13.13 -12.90 -21.78
N PRO A 66 13.81 -13.66 -20.89
CA PRO A 66 14.13 -13.21 -19.54
C PRO A 66 15.22 -12.14 -19.54
N ILE A 67 15.01 -11.04 -18.80
CA ILE A 67 16.04 -10.03 -18.52
C ILE A 67 16.94 -10.56 -17.40
N ASN A 68 18.05 -11.20 -17.77
CA ASN A 68 19.02 -11.76 -16.84
C ASN A 68 20.30 -10.92 -16.82
N ARG A 69 20.86 -10.62 -15.63
CA ARG A 69 22.23 -10.10 -15.50
C ARG A 69 23.18 -11.24 -15.13
N THR A 70 24.06 -11.63 -16.04
CA THR A 70 25.10 -12.63 -15.76
C THR A 70 26.16 -12.05 -14.83
N GLY A 71 26.42 -12.70 -13.69
CA GLY A 71 27.61 -12.45 -12.86
C GLY A 71 27.54 -11.34 -11.80
N VAL A 72 26.36 -10.83 -11.43
CA VAL A 72 26.23 -9.82 -10.36
C VAL A 72 25.55 -10.44 -9.13
N ALA A 73 26.22 -10.42 -7.97
CA ALA A 73 25.59 -10.75 -6.71
C ALA A 73 24.56 -9.66 -6.34
N ASN A 74 23.27 -10.01 -6.39
CA ASN A 74 22.12 -9.34 -5.78
C ASN A 74 22.35 -7.92 -5.26
N GLN A 75 22.51 -6.95 -6.15
CA GLN A 75 22.21 -5.57 -5.81
C GLN A 75 21.33 -5.02 -6.94
N ASP A 76 20.02 -5.02 -6.62
CA ASP A 76 19.00 -4.17 -7.22
C ASP A 76 18.56 -4.49 -8.65
N MET A 77 18.02 -5.69 -8.90
CA MET A 77 17.50 -6.04 -10.24
C MET A 77 16.31 -5.18 -10.71
N PHE A 78 15.56 -4.55 -9.81
CA PHE A 78 14.48 -3.60 -10.13
C PHE A 78 14.31 -2.57 -9.01
N ARG A 79 15.40 -1.92 -8.59
CA ARG A 79 15.29 -0.81 -7.64
C ARG A 79 14.83 0.42 -8.38
N VAL A 80 13.68 0.96 -7.96
CA VAL A 80 13.31 2.29 -8.37
C VAL A 80 13.79 3.27 -7.30
N GLN A 81 14.66 4.19 -7.70
CA GLN A 81 15.28 5.17 -6.82
C GLN A 81 15.02 6.56 -7.37
N ASN A 82 14.51 7.45 -6.52
CA ASN A 82 14.43 8.87 -6.83
C ASN A 82 15.77 9.52 -6.43
N THR A 83 16.52 10.05 -7.41
CA THR A 83 17.81 10.71 -7.19
C THR A 83 17.69 12.23 -7.04
N GLY A 84 16.46 12.76 -6.94
CA GLY A 84 16.18 14.15 -6.58
C GLY A 84 16.22 15.15 -7.73
N THR A 85 16.53 14.74 -8.96
CA THR A 85 16.57 15.61 -10.17
C THR A 85 15.52 15.26 -11.22
N GLN A 86 14.67 14.25 -10.99
CA GLN A 86 13.59 13.82 -11.88
C GLN A 86 12.29 13.75 -11.09
N ASN A 87 11.13 13.99 -11.73
CA ASN A 87 9.83 13.59 -11.18
C ASN A 87 9.84 12.05 -11.09
N GLY A 88 10.36 11.50 -9.99
CA GLY A 88 10.52 10.06 -9.79
C GLY A 88 9.20 9.33 -9.62
N ILE A 89 9.20 8.18 -8.93
CA ILE A 89 7.94 7.59 -8.43
C ILE A 89 7.30 8.57 -7.45
N GLY A 90 5.99 8.78 -7.59
CA GLY A 90 5.20 9.61 -6.69
C GLY A 90 4.51 10.77 -7.41
N GLY A 91 3.96 11.68 -6.61
CA GLY A 91 3.15 12.82 -7.03
C GLY A 91 2.47 13.41 -5.80
N ASP A 92 1.48 14.28 -6.01
CA ASP A 92 0.72 14.88 -4.92
C ASP A 92 0.03 13.80 -4.05
N PHE A 93 0.03 14.03 -2.74
CA PHE A 93 -0.66 13.14 -1.81
C PHE A 93 -2.17 13.12 -2.08
N ALA A 94 -2.79 14.28 -2.32
CA ALA A 94 -4.23 14.37 -2.51
C ALA A 94 -4.69 13.79 -3.86
N SER A 95 -3.89 13.93 -4.92
CA SER A 95 -4.20 13.43 -6.27
C SER A 95 -3.58 12.04 -6.54
N TRP A 96 -3.85 11.09 -5.64
CA TRP A 96 -3.19 9.79 -5.67
C TRP A 96 -3.48 8.95 -6.92
N ALA A 97 -4.68 9.10 -7.50
CA ALA A 97 -5.12 8.35 -8.68
C ALA A 97 -4.88 9.10 -10.01
N GLY A 98 -4.48 10.38 -9.97
CA GLY A 98 -4.36 11.21 -11.17
C GLY A 98 -2.90 11.53 -11.54
N SER A 99 -2.15 12.12 -10.61
CA SER A 99 -0.85 12.73 -10.91
C SER A 99 0.35 11.94 -10.37
N ARG A 100 0.13 10.79 -9.72
CA ARG A 100 1.22 9.96 -9.20
C ARG A 100 1.75 9.02 -10.29
N THR A 101 3.07 8.99 -10.44
CA THR A 101 3.74 7.96 -11.24
C THR A 101 4.00 6.73 -10.36
N PRO A 102 3.36 5.58 -10.61
CA PRO A 102 3.57 4.38 -9.79
C PRO A 102 4.88 3.68 -10.14
N GLY A 103 5.47 2.98 -9.17
CA GLY A 103 6.59 2.06 -9.44
C GLY A 103 6.18 0.76 -10.13
N LEU A 104 4.92 0.38 -9.97
CA LEU A 104 4.27 -0.74 -10.64
C LEU A 104 2.82 -0.35 -10.90
N GLN A 105 2.40 -0.40 -12.16
CA GLN A 105 1.00 -0.24 -12.56
C GLN A 105 0.48 -1.59 -13.08
N VAL A 106 -0.70 -1.97 -12.60
CA VAL A 106 -1.42 -3.15 -13.06
C VAL A 106 -2.78 -2.68 -13.53
N ASP A 107 -2.98 -2.68 -14.85
CA ASP A 107 -4.24 -2.24 -15.45
C ASP A 107 -5.25 -3.40 -15.47
N ALA A 108 -6.39 -3.18 -14.81
CA ALA A 108 -7.50 -4.13 -14.78
C ALA A 108 -8.34 -3.99 -16.06
N GLN A 109 -8.40 -5.03 -16.88
CA GLN A 109 -9.20 -5.05 -18.11
C GLN A 109 -10.68 -5.32 -17.86
N LEU A 110 -10.99 -6.18 -16.89
CA LEU A 110 -12.33 -6.68 -16.59
C LEU A 110 -12.61 -6.49 -15.10
N ASN A 111 -13.65 -5.73 -14.77
CA ASN A 111 -14.05 -5.48 -13.40
C ASN A 111 -14.52 -6.72 -12.63
N THR A 112 -14.78 -7.83 -13.33
CA THR A 112 -15.17 -9.12 -12.75
C THR A 112 -13.98 -10.03 -12.43
N SER A 113 -12.75 -9.64 -12.78
CA SER A 113 -11.55 -10.43 -12.52
C SER A 113 -10.71 -9.82 -11.40
N ALA A 114 -10.05 -10.68 -10.62
CA ALA A 114 -9.02 -10.26 -9.67
C ALA A 114 -7.65 -10.23 -10.36
N TYR A 115 -6.83 -9.24 -10.02
CA TYR A 115 -5.52 -9.01 -10.60
C TYR A 115 -4.45 -9.14 -9.52
N MET A 116 -3.54 -10.09 -9.69
CA MET A 116 -2.48 -10.39 -8.72
C MET A 116 -1.25 -9.51 -8.96
N ALA A 117 -1.02 -8.55 -8.07
CA ALA A 117 0.12 -7.65 -8.13
C ALA A 117 1.41 -8.31 -7.60
N VAL A 118 1.30 -9.18 -6.60
CA VAL A 118 2.45 -9.88 -5.99
C VAL A 118 2.13 -11.34 -5.77
N ARG A 119 3.05 -12.23 -6.15
CA ARG A 119 3.05 -13.65 -5.79
C ARG A 119 4.41 -14.07 -5.27
N VAL A 120 4.43 -14.73 -4.13
CA VAL A 120 5.63 -15.38 -3.59
C VAL A 120 5.37 -16.87 -3.46
N SER A 121 6.21 -17.70 -4.06
CA SER A 121 6.05 -19.16 -4.06
C SER A 121 7.37 -19.88 -3.78
N HIS A 122 7.29 -21.01 -3.08
CA HIS A 122 8.31 -22.06 -3.11
C HIS A 122 7.91 -23.01 -4.24
N TRP A 123 8.63 -22.92 -5.36
CA TRP A 123 8.29 -23.62 -6.59
C TRP A 123 8.12 -25.12 -6.37
N GLY A 124 7.00 -25.67 -6.87
CA GLY A 124 6.65 -27.08 -6.71
C GLY A 124 6.18 -27.50 -5.33
N VAL A 125 6.16 -26.60 -4.33
CA VAL A 125 5.80 -26.92 -2.95
C VAL A 125 4.58 -26.16 -2.47
N LYS A 126 4.63 -24.83 -2.41
CA LYS A 126 3.50 -24.01 -1.92
C LYS A 126 3.58 -22.55 -2.33
N HIS A 127 2.42 -21.91 -2.42
CA HIS A 127 2.31 -20.46 -2.39
C HIS A 127 2.53 -19.96 -0.96
N LEU A 128 3.39 -18.95 -0.80
CA LEU A 128 3.71 -18.36 0.50
C LEU A 128 2.81 -17.15 0.77
N PHE A 129 2.65 -16.31 -0.24
CA PHE A 129 1.93 -15.04 -0.16
C PHE A 129 1.40 -14.63 -1.54
N GLY A 130 0.23 -13.99 -1.55
CA GLY A 130 -0.33 -13.31 -2.72
C GLY A 130 -0.99 -11.99 -2.32
N LEU A 131 -0.93 -11.02 -3.21
CA LEU A 131 -1.64 -9.74 -3.11
C LEU A 131 -2.44 -9.53 -4.39
N ASP A 132 -3.76 -9.52 -4.27
CA ASP A 132 -4.67 -9.33 -5.38
C ASP A 132 -5.51 -8.07 -5.16
N VAL A 133 -5.89 -7.43 -6.25
CA VAL A 133 -6.86 -6.33 -6.27
C VAL A 133 -8.05 -6.76 -7.12
N TYR A 134 -9.26 -6.51 -6.63
CA TYR A 134 -10.49 -6.84 -7.32
C TYR A 134 -11.43 -5.62 -7.30
N GLU A 135 -11.98 -5.24 -8.45
CA GLU A 135 -12.85 -4.06 -8.58
C GLU A 135 -14.23 -4.26 -7.93
N GLY A 136 -14.67 -5.51 -7.76
CA GLY A 136 -15.97 -5.83 -7.15
C GLY A 136 -17.10 -6.10 -8.14
N GLY A 137 -16.80 -6.11 -9.45
CA GLY A 137 -17.78 -6.38 -10.52
C GLY A 137 -18.63 -5.17 -10.91
N SER A 138 -19.76 -5.43 -11.57
CA SER A 138 -20.73 -4.41 -11.99
C SER A 138 -21.96 -4.43 -11.10
N GLY A 139 -22.37 -3.28 -10.55
CA GLY A 139 -23.66 -3.13 -9.87
C GLY A 139 -23.63 -2.21 -8.65
N SER A 140 -24.81 -1.95 -8.10
CA SER A 140 -24.94 -1.23 -6.82
C SER A 140 -24.36 -2.09 -5.70
N GLY A 141 -23.35 -1.58 -5.01
CA GLY A 141 -22.63 -2.30 -3.95
C GLY A 141 -21.41 -3.10 -4.42
N ALA A 142 -20.97 -2.95 -5.68
CA ALA A 142 -19.62 -3.36 -6.07
C ALA A 142 -18.59 -2.56 -5.26
N GLN A 143 -17.63 -3.27 -4.66
CA GLN A 143 -16.62 -2.67 -3.79
C GLN A 143 -15.24 -3.12 -4.25
N THR A 144 -14.35 -2.15 -4.42
CA THR A 144 -12.95 -2.45 -4.67
C THR A 144 -12.36 -3.08 -3.41
N THR A 145 -11.69 -4.21 -3.58
CA THR A 145 -11.01 -4.93 -2.51
C THR A 145 -9.55 -5.15 -2.81
N VAL A 146 -8.75 -5.08 -1.75
CA VAL A 146 -7.36 -5.55 -1.74
C VAL A 146 -7.30 -6.77 -0.84
N GLU A 147 -6.80 -7.88 -1.37
CA GLU A 147 -6.84 -9.17 -0.72
C GLU A 147 -5.44 -9.75 -0.52
N TYR A 148 -5.20 -10.21 0.70
CA TYR A 148 -3.98 -10.93 1.06
C TYR A 148 -4.27 -12.43 1.15
N HIS A 149 -3.56 -13.19 0.33
CA HIS A 149 -3.63 -14.64 0.25
C HIS A 149 -2.41 -15.24 0.97
N PHE A 150 -2.63 -16.31 1.74
CA PHE A 150 -1.57 -17.04 2.41
C PHE A 150 -1.69 -18.53 2.09
N ALA A 151 -0.65 -19.31 2.38
CA ALA A 151 -0.63 -20.75 2.14
C ALA A 151 -1.87 -21.49 2.69
N ALA A 152 -2.43 -21.00 3.80
CA ALA A 152 -3.59 -21.61 4.47
C ALA A 152 -4.92 -21.31 3.76
N GLY A 153 -5.00 -20.34 2.84
CA GLY A 153 -6.21 -20.05 2.07
C GLY A 153 -6.21 -18.68 1.40
N ALA A 154 -7.19 -18.47 0.53
CA ALA A 154 -7.41 -17.20 -0.15
C ALA A 154 -8.05 -16.14 0.79
N SER A 155 -7.80 -14.87 0.49
CA SER A 155 -8.51 -13.71 1.06
C SER A 155 -8.53 -13.70 2.60
N ARG A 156 -7.39 -14.05 3.22
CA ARG A 156 -7.28 -14.15 4.69
C ARG A 156 -7.32 -12.79 5.36
N HIS A 157 -6.87 -11.76 4.67
CA HIS A 157 -7.06 -10.37 5.07
C HIS A 157 -7.59 -9.61 3.87
N ARG A 158 -8.67 -8.85 4.06
CA ARG A 158 -9.32 -8.08 3.01
C ARG A 158 -9.50 -6.64 3.47
N PHE A 159 -9.08 -5.71 2.64
CA PHE A 159 -9.36 -4.29 2.77
C PHE A 159 -10.40 -3.92 1.74
N ILE A 160 -11.40 -3.17 2.15
CA ILE A 160 -12.56 -2.81 1.34
C ILE A 160 -12.57 -1.29 1.21
N ASP A 161 -12.88 -0.78 0.03
CA ASP A 161 -12.90 0.66 -0.29
C ASP A 161 -13.75 1.51 0.66
N ASN A 162 -14.79 0.94 1.27
CA ASN A 162 -15.61 1.59 2.29
C ASN A 162 -14.93 1.80 3.66
N GLY A 163 -13.64 1.44 3.77
CA GLY A 163 -12.84 1.54 4.98
C GLY A 163 -12.91 0.32 5.90
N SER A 164 -13.62 -0.75 5.51
CA SER A 164 -13.71 -1.97 6.30
C SER A 164 -12.50 -2.87 6.10
N MET A 165 -12.12 -3.60 7.15
CA MET A 165 -11.13 -4.66 7.10
C MET A 165 -11.73 -5.96 7.63
N ILE A 166 -11.48 -7.06 6.93
CA ILE A 166 -11.86 -8.42 7.37
C ILE A 166 -10.58 -9.22 7.62
N ILE A 167 -10.50 -9.85 8.80
CA ILE A 167 -9.45 -10.80 9.17
C ILE A 167 -10.10 -12.17 9.31
N ALA A 168 -9.74 -13.12 8.44
CA ALA A 168 -10.19 -14.51 8.52
C ALA A 168 -9.34 -15.29 9.55
N GLY A 169 -9.46 -14.88 10.82
CA GLY A 169 -8.69 -15.41 11.94
C GLY A 169 -8.86 -14.54 13.19
N THR A 170 -7.91 -14.65 14.12
CA THR A 170 -7.92 -13.90 15.38
C THR A 170 -6.91 -12.74 15.33
N LEU A 171 -7.36 -11.53 15.65
CA LEU A 171 -6.47 -10.42 15.96
C LEU A 171 -5.88 -10.65 17.36
N THR A 172 -4.56 -10.89 17.44
CA THR A 172 -3.85 -11.06 18.71
C THR A 172 -3.04 -9.81 19.00
N GLN A 173 -3.11 -9.31 20.24
CA GLN A 173 -2.34 -8.16 20.71
C GLN A 173 -1.27 -8.60 21.71
N ASN A 174 -0.03 -8.14 21.53
CA ASN A 174 1.03 -8.38 22.50
C ASN A 174 0.70 -7.64 23.80
N SER A 175 0.78 -8.35 24.93
CA SER A 175 0.33 -7.84 26.24
C SER A 175 1.20 -8.34 27.39
N ASP A 176 2.45 -8.71 27.10
CA ASP A 176 3.42 -9.24 28.07
C ASP A 176 3.77 -8.18 29.13
N TYR A 177 3.95 -8.58 30.40
CA TYR A 177 4.26 -7.63 31.48
C TYR A 177 5.64 -6.97 31.31
N ARG A 178 6.57 -7.60 30.58
CA ARG A 178 7.93 -7.07 30.35
C ARG A 178 7.97 -5.89 29.39
N ILE A 179 6.89 -5.68 28.64
CA ILE A 179 6.72 -4.52 27.75
C ILE A 179 5.75 -3.49 28.35
N LYS A 180 5.47 -3.57 29.66
CA LYS A 180 4.58 -2.69 30.39
C LYS A 180 5.30 -2.12 31.61
N ASP A 181 5.00 -0.87 31.91
CA ASP A 181 5.40 -0.17 33.13
C ASP A 181 4.14 0.49 33.73
N GLU A 182 4.22 0.96 34.97
CA GLU A 182 3.14 1.70 35.66
C GLU A 182 1.78 0.97 35.60
N ILE A 183 1.79 -0.33 35.88
CA ILE A 183 0.58 -1.16 35.82
C ILE A 183 -0.35 -0.82 37.00
N GLU A 184 -1.42 -0.09 36.70
CA GLU A 184 -2.49 0.24 37.64
C GLU A 184 -3.79 -0.51 37.32
N ALA A 185 -4.57 -0.82 38.36
CA ALA A 185 -5.89 -1.41 38.20
C ALA A 185 -6.90 -0.33 37.77
N ILE A 186 -7.79 -0.68 36.83
CA ILE A 186 -8.93 0.18 36.47
C ILE A 186 -9.93 0.18 37.64
N ASP A 187 -10.29 1.35 38.16
CA ASP A 187 -11.35 1.47 39.17
C ASP A 187 -12.71 1.01 38.60
N PRO A 188 -13.30 -0.07 39.14
CA PRO A 188 -14.60 -0.58 38.70
C PRO A 188 -15.73 0.46 38.79
N GLN A 189 -15.74 1.31 39.82
CA GLN A 189 -16.81 2.28 40.02
C GLN A 189 -16.73 3.43 39.01
N ALA A 190 -15.54 3.98 38.80
CA ALA A 190 -15.29 4.98 37.75
C ALA A 190 -15.56 4.41 36.36
N ALA A 191 -15.13 3.18 36.06
CA ALA A 191 -15.39 2.53 34.77
C ALA A 191 -16.90 2.36 34.53
N ALA A 192 -17.63 1.81 35.50
CA ALA A 192 -19.08 1.64 35.37
C ALA A 192 -19.83 2.97 35.20
N SER A 193 -19.38 4.02 35.88
CA SER A 193 -19.98 5.36 35.75
C SER A 193 -19.69 5.98 34.39
N SER A 194 -18.46 5.81 33.89
CA SER A 194 -18.03 6.29 32.57
C SER A 194 -18.78 5.56 31.44
N LEU A 195 -18.95 4.24 31.53
CA LEU A 195 -19.72 3.44 30.57
C LEU A 195 -21.18 3.89 30.49
N ARG A 196 -21.80 4.22 31.63
CA ARG A 196 -23.17 4.75 31.67
C ARG A 196 -23.29 6.18 31.14
N ALA A 197 -22.22 6.96 31.24
CA ALA A 197 -22.20 8.35 30.78
C ALA A 197 -21.92 8.45 29.26
N THR A 198 -21.20 7.48 28.68
CA THR A 198 -21.00 7.44 27.24
C THR A 198 -22.30 7.16 26.49
N ARG A 199 -22.46 7.84 25.35
CA ARG A 199 -23.65 7.73 24.49
C ARG A 199 -23.32 6.95 23.22
N PRO A 200 -23.77 5.69 23.08
CA PRO A 200 -23.75 5.01 21.79
C PRO A 200 -24.62 5.78 20.80
N VAL A 201 -24.11 5.95 19.59
CA VAL A 201 -24.81 6.61 18.50
C VAL A 201 -24.85 5.71 17.28
N GLU A 202 -25.80 5.96 16.40
CA GLU A 202 -25.64 5.58 15.01
C GLU A 202 -25.68 6.82 14.12
N TYR A 203 -24.81 6.84 13.13
CA TYR A 203 -24.50 7.99 12.30
C TYR A 203 -24.37 7.57 10.82
N THR A 204 -24.31 8.56 9.95
CA THR A 204 -23.94 8.39 8.54
C THR A 204 -22.70 9.23 8.30
N ASP A 205 -21.67 8.63 7.71
CA ASP A 205 -20.48 9.36 7.32
C ASP A 205 -20.81 10.24 6.10
N ILE A 206 -20.57 11.55 6.22
CA ILE A 206 -20.84 12.50 5.14
C ILE A 206 -19.83 12.40 3.99
N SER A 207 -18.67 11.78 4.24
CA SER A 207 -17.64 11.51 3.24
C SER A 207 -17.95 10.28 2.39
N ASP A 208 -18.75 9.35 2.90
CA ASP A 208 -19.20 8.16 2.18
C ASP A 208 -20.39 8.51 1.27
N VAL A 209 -20.26 8.23 -0.03
CA VAL A 209 -21.31 8.50 -1.03
C VAL A 209 -22.57 7.70 -0.74
N ALA A 210 -22.43 6.45 -0.29
CA ALA A 210 -23.56 5.56 0.00
C ALA A 210 -24.25 5.88 1.33
N ARG A 211 -23.60 6.67 2.21
CA ARG A 211 -24.08 7.09 3.53
C ARG A 211 -24.75 5.96 4.34
N PRO A 212 -24.11 4.78 4.48
CA PRO A 212 -24.69 3.71 5.28
C PRO A 212 -24.80 4.12 6.75
N ARG A 213 -25.81 3.60 7.44
CA ARG A 213 -25.91 3.73 8.91
C ARG A 213 -24.82 2.89 9.56
N ARG A 214 -24.07 3.50 10.47
CA ARG A 214 -23.00 2.86 11.26
C ARG A 214 -23.26 3.13 12.74
N SER A 215 -22.96 2.18 13.61
CA SER A 215 -22.97 2.38 15.06
C SER A 215 -21.57 2.74 15.57
N GLY A 216 -21.51 3.50 16.65
CA GLY A 216 -20.23 3.90 17.25
C GLY A 216 -20.39 4.94 18.35
N TYR A 217 -19.34 5.72 18.56
CA TYR A 217 -19.31 6.85 19.48
C TYR A 217 -18.85 8.12 18.76
N VAL A 218 -19.26 9.27 19.27
CA VAL A 218 -18.65 10.55 18.92
C VAL A 218 -17.36 10.70 19.74
N ALA A 219 -16.22 10.92 19.08
CA ALA A 219 -14.91 10.80 19.70
C ALA A 219 -14.68 11.79 20.86
N ASP A 220 -15.09 13.04 20.72
CA ASP A 220 -14.93 14.05 21.77
C ASP A 220 -15.81 13.76 22.99
N GLU A 221 -17.07 13.37 22.78
CA GLU A 221 -17.97 12.90 23.85
C GLU A 221 -17.36 11.68 24.57
N HIS A 222 -16.76 10.76 23.82
CA HIS A 222 -16.12 9.58 24.37
C HIS A 222 -14.83 9.91 25.15
N GLN A 223 -14.05 10.86 24.66
CA GLN A 223 -12.78 11.29 25.27
C GLN A 223 -12.98 11.90 26.67
N ALA A 224 -14.12 12.55 26.92
CA ALA A 224 -14.49 13.08 28.23
C ALA A 224 -14.57 11.99 29.32
N HIS A 225 -14.80 10.74 28.94
CA HIS A 225 -14.95 9.60 29.84
C HIS A 225 -13.80 8.58 29.72
N PHE A 226 -13.23 8.41 28.52
CA PHE A 226 -12.21 7.43 28.21
C PHE A 226 -11.06 8.06 27.41
N ARG A 227 -10.26 8.90 28.08
CA ARG A 227 -9.15 9.63 27.44
C ARG A 227 -8.14 8.72 26.72
N LEU A 228 -7.85 7.54 27.27
CA LEU A 228 -6.90 6.59 26.68
C LEU A 228 -7.44 5.86 25.44
N LEU A 229 -8.74 5.96 25.17
CA LEU A 229 -9.39 5.30 24.03
C LEU A 229 -9.59 6.22 22.84
N VAL A 230 -9.20 7.50 22.93
CA VAL A 230 -9.36 8.46 21.85
C VAL A 230 -8.01 9.03 21.46
N ASP A 231 -7.65 8.85 20.20
CA ASP A 231 -6.49 9.48 19.59
C ASP A 231 -6.90 10.77 18.89
N GLY A 232 -6.07 11.81 18.98
CA GLY A 232 -6.33 13.15 18.47
C GLY A 232 -7.09 14.08 19.42
N GLU A 233 -7.16 15.36 19.04
CA GLU A 233 -7.80 16.43 19.79
C GLU A 233 -9.03 16.98 19.05
N LYS A 234 -10.04 17.41 19.81
CA LYS A 234 -11.26 18.00 19.25
C LYS A 234 -10.94 19.28 18.49
N ASP A 235 -11.53 19.44 17.31
CA ASP A 235 -11.38 20.61 16.44
C ASP A 235 -9.93 20.90 16.05
N ALA A 236 -9.02 19.94 16.22
CA ALA A 236 -7.65 20.07 15.79
C ALA A 236 -7.61 20.25 14.27
N MET A 237 -6.74 21.15 13.83
CA MET A 237 -6.47 21.39 12.43
C MET A 237 -5.04 20.99 12.14
N ARG A 238 -4.79 20.53 10.92
CA ARG A 238 -3.44 20.35 10.39
C ARG A 238 -3.32 21.11 9.09
N GLU A 239 -2.12 21.58 8.81
CA GLU A 239 -1.80 22.16 7.52
C GLU A 239 -1.57 21.04 6.52
N GLU A 240 -2.33 21.06 5.44
CA GLU A 240 -2.17 20.17 4.31
C GLU A 240 -1.97 21.01 3.05
N MET A 241 -0.99 20.62 2.24
CA MET A 241 -0.79 21.23 0.92
C MET A 241 -1.86 20.70 -0.01
N VAL A 242 -2.69 21.59 -0.54
CA VAL A 242 -3.79 21.24 -1.45
C VAL A 242 -3.57 21.97 -2.76
N MET A 243 -3.81 21.27 -3.87
CA MET A 243 -3.86 21.88 -5.19
C MET A 243 -5.18 22.64 -5.37
N VAL A 244 -5.11 23.94 -5.65
CA VAL A 244 -6.27 24.80 -5.88
C VAL A 244 -6.27 25.27 -7.32
N GLY A 245 -7.38 25.03 -8.02
CA GLY A 245 -7.56 25.33 -9.43
C GLY A 245 -7.98 24.10 -10.23
N ASP A 246 -7.84 24.17 -11.55
CA ASP A 246 -8.11 23.04 -12.43
C ASP A 246 -6.99 22.00 -12.35
N THR A 247 -7.25 20.89 -11.65
CA THR A 247 -6.30 19.78 -11.49
C THR A 247 -6.35 18.76 -12.62
N THR A 248 -7.05 19.06 -13.72
CA THR A 248 -7.13 18.16 -14.88
C THR A 248 -5.74 18.02 -15.52
N PRO A 249 -5.24 16.79 -15.71
CA PRO A 249 -3.95 16.58 -16.38
C PRO A 249 -4.13 16.74 -17.89
N TYR A 250 -3.71 17.88 -18.43
CA TYR A 250 -3.61 18.11 -19.88
C TYR A 250 -2.24 17.67 -20.40
N ALA A 251 -2.19 17.14 -21.63
CA ALA A 251 -0.92 16.92 -22.31
C ALA A 251 -0.30 18.28 -22.71
N PRO A 252 1.03 18.42 -22.75
CA PRO A 252 1.67 19.69 -23.11
C PRO A 252 1.21 20.19 -24.49
N GLY A 253 0.59 21.36 -24.53
CA GLY A 253 0.04 21.98 -25.74
C GLY A 253 -1.42 21.61 -26.04
N GLU A 254 -2.04 20.75 -25.24
CA GLU A 254 -3.48 20.42 -25.31
C GLU A 254 -4.29 21.11 -24.21
N GLU A 255 -3.68 22.04 -23.48
CA GLU A 255 -4.38 22.83 -22.47
C GLU A 255 -5.46 23.72 -23.14
N PRO A 256 -6.67 23.83 -22.55
CA PRO A 256 -7.64 24.82 -22.97
C PRO A 256 -7.05 26.23 -22.98
N PRO A 257 -7.48 27.12 -23.90
CA PRO A 257 -6.95 28.48 -24.00
C PRO A 257 -7.05 29.32 -22.73
N ASP A 258 -7.97 28.97 -21.82
CA ASP A 258 -8.23 29.62 -20.54
C ASP A 258 -7.69 28.83 -19.33
N TYR A 259 -6.92 27.77 -19.57
CA TYR A 259 -6.33 26.96 -18.51
C TYR A 259 -5.36 27.77 -17.66
N VAL A 260 -5.60 27.76 -16.36
CA VAL A 260 -4.68 28.28 -15.34
C VAL A 260 -4.18 27.10 -14.53
N PRO A 261 -2.85 26.81 -14.53
CA PRO A 261 -2.29 25.72 -13.76
C PRO A 261 -2.69 25.78 -12.29
N PRO A 262 -3.01 24.63 -11.67
CA PRO A 262 -3.40 24.60 -10.28
C PRO A 262 -2.20 24.99 -9.43
N ARG A 263 -2.43 25.86 -8.44
CA ARG A 263 -1.39 26.32 -7.53
C ARG A 263 -1.45 25.54 -6.23
N GLN A 264 -0.29 25.35 -5.62
CA GLN A 264 -0.20 24.76 -4.29
C GLN A 264 -0.53 25.81 -3.23
N GLU A 265 -1.49 25.51 -2.38
CA GLU A 265 -1.84 26.36 -1.24
C GLU A 265 -1.87 25.52 0.04
N LEU A 266 -1.32 26.08 1.12
CA LEU A 266 -1.49 25.52 2.46
C LEU A 266 -2.93 25.77 2.89
N ARG A 267 -3.65 24.68 3.18
CA ARG A 267 -5.00 24.74 3.72
C ARG A 267 -5.04 24.08 5.09
N GLN A 268 -5.72 24.72 6.01
CA GLN A 268 -6.11 24.10 7.27
C GLN A 268 -7.21 23.08 6.99
N VAL A 269 -6.92 21.81 7.27
CA VAL A 269 -7.88 20.70 7.19
C VAL A 269 -8.07 20.10 8.57
N ALA A 270 -9.24 19.53 8.83
CA ALA A 270 -9.53 18.92 10.12
C ALA A 270 -8.62 17.71 10.38
N ALA A 271 -7.96 17.70 11.53
CA ALA A 271 -7.29 16.52 12.06
C ALA A 271 -8.34 15.69 12.83
N LEU A 272 -8.69 14.54 12.26
CA LEU A 272 -9.76 13.69 12.79
C LEU A 272 -9.33 12.99 14.09
N GLN A 273 -10.26 12.89 15.03
CA GLN A 273 -10.13 12.01 16.19
C GLN A 273 -10.55 10.58 15.83
N SER A 274 -9.96 9.58 16.50
CA SER A 274 -10.31 8.17 16.30
C SER A 274 -10.51 7.44 17.63
N VAL A 275 -11.40 6.45 17.65
CA VAL A 275 -11.76 5.69 18.87
C VAL A 275 -11.21 4.26 18.81
N ASN A 276 -10.48 3.85 19.85
CA ASN A 276 -10.02 2.49 20.06
C ASN A 276 -11.13 1.62 20.68
N TYR A 277 -12.00 1.07 19.81
CA TYR A 277 -13.14 0.26 20.24
C TYR A 277 -12.73 -1.01 21.00
N ILE A 278 -11.65 -1.71 20.60
CA ILE A 278 -11.22 -2.93 21.30
C ILE A 278 -10.69 -2.63 22.71
N GLY A 279 -10.12 -1.44 22.91
CA GLY A 279 -9.69 -0.95 24.22
C GLY A 279 -10.83 -0.71 25.21
N MET A 280 -12.10 -0.71 24.78
CA MET A 280 -13.23 -0.65 25.71
C MET A 280 -13.41 -1.94 26.53
N VAL A 281 -12.94 -3.10 26.05
CA VAL A 281 -13.20 -4.40 26.69
C VAL A 281 -12.72 -4.44 28.15
N PRO A 282 -11.48 -4.00 28.49
CA PRO A 282 -11.05 -3.90 29.89
C PRO A 282 -11.96 -3.02 30.77
N TYR A 283 -12.46 -1.90 30.25
CA TYR A 283 -13.38 -1.02 30.99
C TYR A 283 -14.75 -1.67 31.19
N ILE A 284 -15.27 -2.37 30.17
CA ILE A 284 -16.52 -3.15 30.29
C ILE A 284 -16.37 -4.22 31.37
N HIS A 285 -15.25 -4.94 31.38
CA HIS A 285 -14.96 -5.94 32.41
C HIS A 285 -14.87 -5.32 33.81
N ALA A 286 -14.16 -4.19 33.97
CA ALA A 286 -14.10 -3.48 35.23
C ALA A 286 -15.50 -2.98 35.68
N GLY A 287 -16.30 -2.46 34.75
CA GLY A 287 -17.67 -2.05 35.01
C GLY A 287 -18.56 -3.22 35.44
N TRP A 288 -18.38 -4.40 34.83
CA TRP A 288 -19.05 -5.63 35.24
C TRP A 288 -18.72 -5.98 36.69
N ILE A 289 -17.43 -5.98 37.08
CA ILE A 289 -17.01 -6.23 38.47
C ILE A 289 -17.78 -5.34 39.46
N GLN A 290 -18.03 -4.08 39.11
CA GLN A 290 -18.84 -3.19 39.95
C GLN A 290 -20.32 -3.58 40.01
N HIS A 291 -20.89 -4.07 38.92
CA HIS A 291 -22.25 -4.56 38.88
C HIS A 291 -22.43 -5.80 39.75
N ASP A 292 -21.50 -6.77 39.69
CA ASP A 292 -21.53 -7.96 40.55
C ASP A 292 -21.47 -7.58 42.02
N ARG A 293 -20.53 -6.69 42.42
CA ARG A 293 -20.45 -6.18 43.79
C ARG A 293 -21.74 -5.54 44.28
N ARG A 294 -22.44 -4.81 43.40
CA ARG A 294 -23.72 -4.17 43.74
C ARG A 294 -24.84 -5.20 43.87
N ILE A 295 -24.84 -6.23 43.03
CA ILE A 295 -25.79 -7.34 43.13
C ILE A 295 -25.58 -8.05 44.47
N ASP A 296 -24.35 -8.45 44.80
CA ASP A 296 -24.03 -9.13 46.07
C ASP A 296 -24.51 -8.32 47.29
N ALA A 297 -24.27 -7.00 47.28
CA ALA A 297 -24.74 -6.11 48.34
C ALA A 297 -26.27 -6.07 48.45
N LEU A 298 -26.97 -5.95 47.32
CA LEU A 298 -28.44 -5.95 47.28
C LEU A 298 -29.03 -7.31 47.70
N GLU A 299 -28.35 -8.42 47.39
CA GLU A 299 -28.77 -9.75 47.82
C GLU A 299 -28.62 -9.93 49.33
N ALA A 300 -27.53 -9.42 49.91
CA ALA A 300 -27.34 -9.41 51.36
C ALA A 300 -28.43 -8.58 52.06
N GLU A 301 -28.69 -7.36 51.59
CA GLU A 301 -29.76 -6.50 52.13
C GLU A 301 -31.14 -7.18 52.01
N ARG A 302 -31.43 -7.81 50.87
CA ARG A 302 -32.67 -8.57 50.66
C ARG A 302 -32.80 -9.70 51.68
N ASP A 303 -31.73 -10.43 51.95
CA ASP A 303 -31.77 -11.58 52.85
C ASP A 303 -31.90 -11.16 54.32
N GLU A 304 -31.28 -10.04 54.71
CA GLU A 304 -31.53 -9.39 56.01
C GLU A 304 -32.99 -8.95 56.17
N LEU A 305 -33.57 -8.34 55.14
CA LEU A 305 -34.98 -7.92 55.14
C LEU A 305 -35.93 -9.12 55.26
N LYS A 306 -35.65 -10.22 54.55
CA LYS A 306 -36.43 -11.46 54.67
C LYS A 306 -36.37 -12.04 56.08
N LEU A 307 -35.19 -12.04 56.71
CA LEU A 307 -35.03 -12.51 58.08
C LEU A 307 -35.83 -11.64 59.07
N ALA A 308 -35.73 -10.31 58.93
CA ALA A 308 -36.49 -9.37 59.75
C ALA A 308 -38.00 -9.56 59.59
N LEU A 309 -38.49 -9.75 58.36
CA LEU A 309 -39.89 -9.98 58.06
C LEU A 309 -40.39 -11.30 58.68
N SER A 310 -39.61 -12.37 58.61
CA SER A 310 -39.93 -13.65 59.25
C SER A 310 -40.08 -13.48 60.76
N GLY A 311 -39.14 -12.78 61.41
CA GLY A 311 -39.21 -12.51 62.85
C GLY A 311 -40.41 -11.65 63.25
N LEU A 312 -40.83 -10.71 62.41
CA LEU A 312 -42.06 -9.93 62.64
C LEU A 312 -43.32 -10.80 62.49
N ALA A 313 -43.37 -11.67 61.48
CA ALA A 313 -44.49 -12.59 61.28
C ALA A 313 -44.67 -13.55 62.46
N GLU A 314 -43.57 -14.09 63.01
CA GLU A 314 -43.61 -14.92 64.21
C GLU A 314 -44.14 -14.17 65.44
N ARG A 315 -43.70 -12.92 65.63
CA ARG A 315 -44.20 -12.07 66.73
C ARG A 315 -45.68 -11.75 66.60
N LEU A 316 -46.14 -11.48 65.38
CA LEU A 316 -47.56 -11.23 65.11
C LEU A 316 -48.40 -12.48 65.43
N ALA A 317 -47.97 -13.65 64.95
CA ALA A 317 -48.65 -14.91 65.24
C ALA A 317 -48.71 -15.21 66.75
N ALA A 318 -47.64 -14.92 67.49
CA ALA A 318 -47.62 -15.06 68.95
C ALA A 318 -48.65 -14.15 69.64
N LEU A 319 -48.76 -12.88 69.19
CA LEU A 319 -49.75 -11.93 69.71
C LEU A 319 -51.19 -12.37 69.38
N GLU A 320 -51.43 -12.86 68.18
CA GLU A 320 -52.75 -13.35 67.75
C GLU A 320 -53.18 -14.62 68.52
N SER A 321 -52.24 -15.49 68.87
CA SER A 321 -52.54 -16.73 69.63
C SER A 321 -52.77 -16.51 71.13
N GLY A 322 -52.33 -15.36 71.67
CA GLY A 322 -52.46 -14.99 73.08
C GLY A 322 -53.66 -14.09 73.39
N ALA A 323 -54.44 -13.70 72.38
CA ALA A 323 -55.66 -12.91 72.47
C ALA A 323 -56.91 -13.81 72.31
#